data_AF-A0A838QGK2-F1
#
_entry.id   AF-A0A838QGK2-F1
#
_cell.length_a   1.000
_cell.length_b   1.000
_cell.length_c   1.000
_cell.angle_alpha   90.00
_cell.angle_beta   90.00
_cell.angle_gamma   90.00
#
_symmetry.space_group_name_H-M   'P 1'
#
loop_
_entity.id
_entity.type
_entity.pdbx_description
1 polymer ?
#
loop_
_entity_poly.entity_id
_entity_poly.type
_entity_poly.pdbx_seq_one_letter_code
_entity_poly.pdbx_strand_id
1 'polypeptide(L)'
;DERWVLRTDPARWSAGECIAHLNLTSAAYIPRLREAIARARQLEPVTAARYRRDPAGWFLSVMIGPLPSIGKMRIGRVNTPAPFVPSGNLPKQLVVSEFKRLQDELVGIVREGDGLAIDGVFIKSPFGEKISYNCYSAFVILPRHQERHLDQAVAAK
;
A
#
# COMPACT_ATOMS: atom_id res chain seq x y z
N ASP A 1 -17.74 12.24 15.21
CA ASP A 1 -16.89 13.18 14.47
C ASP A 1 -17.39 13.21 13.03
N GLU A 2 -18.27 14.16 12.71
CA GLU A 2 -19.08 14.15 11.47
C GLU A 2 -18.25 14.19 10.19
N ARG A 3 -17.09 14.85 10.24
CA ARG A 3 -16.13 14.93 9.11
C ARG A 3 -15.50 13.58 8.75
N TRP A 4 -15.52 12.60 9.66
CA TRP A 4 -14.95 11.27 9.42
C TRP A 4 -15.68 10.52 8.32
N VAL A 5 -17.02 10.62 8.29
CA VAL A 5 -17.89 9.89 7.38
C VAL A 5 -18.40 10.74 6.22
N LEU A 6 -18.18 12.05 6.27
CA LEU A 6 -18.67 12.98 5.25
C LEU A 6 -17.93 12.75 3.93
N ARG A 7 -18.71 12.55 2.86
CA ARG A 7 -18.22 12.62 1.48
C ARG A 7 -18.52 14.01 0.94
N THR A 8 -17.49 14.81 0.67
CA THR A 8 -17.65 16.15 0.07
C THR A 8 -18.09 16.10 -1.40
N ASP A 9 -17.94 14.94 -2.04
CA ASP A 9 -18.31 14.62 -3.41
C ASP A 9 -18.74 13.14 -3.41
N PRO A 10 -19.95 12.78 -3.90
CA PRO A 10 -20.42 11.40 -3.93
C PRO A 10 -19.48 10.44 -4.69
N ALA A 11 -18.67 10.97 -5.60
CA ALA A 11 -17.68 10.21 -6.36
C ALA A 11 -16.32 10.06 -5.63
N ARG A 12 -16.18 10.59 -4.41
CA ARG A 12 -14.98 10.52 -3.57
C ARG A 12 -15.26 9.78 -2.27
N TRP A 13 -14.20 9.21 -1.72
CA TRP A 13 -14.22 8.60 -0.39
C TRP A 13 -14.13 9.67 0.69
N SER A 14 -14.83 9.42 1.79
CA SER A 14 -14.64 10.12 3.06
C SER A 14 -13.26 9.82 3.65
N ALA A 15 -12.85 10.58 4.67
CA ALA A 15 -11.62 10.31 5.40
C ALA A 15 -11.61 8.89 5.99
N GLY A 16 -12.73 8.44 6.57
CA GLY A 16 -12.85 7.11 7.14
C GLY A 16 -12.74 5.99 6.10
N GLU A 17 -13.31 6.20 4.91
CA GLU A 17 -13.19 5.26 3.80
C GLU A 17 -11.77 5.16 3.25
N CYS A 18 -11.03 6.28 3.19
CA CYS A 18 -9.63 6.26 2.80
C CYS A 18 -8.80 5.39 3.76
N ILE A 19 -8.98 5.53 5.07
CA ILE A 19 -8.24 4.73 6.05
C ILE A 19 -8.71 3.27 6.05
N ALA A 20 -10.02 3.02 5.92
CA ALA A 20 -10.54 1.67 5.80
C ALA A 20 -10.00 0.94 4.55
N HIS A 21 -9.85 1.64 3.42
CA HIS A 21 -9.19 1.10 2.24
C HIS A 21 -7.73 0.72 2.54
N LEU A 22 -6.98 1.56 3.24
CA LEU A 22 -5.60 1.26 3.63
C LEU A 22 -5.49 0.02 4.53
N ASN A 23 -6.50 -0.23 5.37
CA ASN A 23 -6.54 -1.46 6.17
C ASN A 23 -6.69 -2.70 5.27
N LEU A 24 -7.63 -2.66 4.31
CA LEU A 24 -7.88 -3.75 3.37
C LEU A 24 -6.64 -4.07 2.52
N THR A 25 -5.97 -3.04 1.99
CA THR A 25 -4.76 -3.24 1.17
C THR A 25 -3.60 -3.76 2.01
N SER A 26 -3.37 -3.20 3.20
CA SER A 26 -2.30 -3.66 4.11
C SER A 26 -2.49 -5.11 4.52
N ALA A 27 -3.72 -5.50 4.90
CA ALA A 27 -4.06 -6.87 5.25
C ALA A 27 -3.79 -7.86 4.10
N ALA A 28 -4.02 -7.46 2.85
CA ALA A 28 -3.75 -8.31 1.69
C ALA A 28 -2.24 -8.41 1.36
N TYR A 29 -1.44 -7.37 1.64
CA TYR A 29 0.00 -7.40 1.42
C TYR A 29 0.75 -8.24 2.46
N ILE A 30 0.39 -8.13 3.74
CA ILE A 30 1.10 -8.76 4.87
C ILE A 30 1.45 -10.24 4.62
N PRO A 31 0.52 -11.15 4.28
CA PRO A 31 0.87 -12.57 4.09
C PRO A 31 1.88 -12.77 2.95
N ARG A 32 1.77 -11.99 1.87
CA ARG A 32 2.68 -12.06 0.71
C ARG A 32 4.08 -11.56 1.05
N LEU A 33 4.16 -10.49 1.85
CA LEU A 33 5.44 -9.95 2.30
C LEU A 33 6.10 -10.90 3.31
N ARG A 34 5.35 -11.47 4.25
CA ARG A 34 5.87 -12.49 5.19
C ARG A 34 6.43 -13.70 4.45
N GLU A 35 5.72 -14.21 3.44
CA GLU A 35 6.21 -15.29 2.59
C GLU A 35 7.48 -14.90 1.82
N ALA A 36 7.55 -13.65 1.33
CA ALA A 36 8.74 -13.15 0.65
C ALA A 36 9.95 -13.07 1.59
N ILE A 37 9.77 -12.58 2.82
CA ILE A 37 10.82 -12.56 3.85
C ILE A 37 11.26 -13.98 4.20
N ALA A 38 10.32 -14.91 4.38
CA ALA A 38 10.64 -16.31 4.66
C ALA A 38 11.49 -16.94 3.54
N ARG A 39 11.17 -16.67 2.27
CA ARG A 39 11.97 -17.11 1.11
C ARG A 39 13.33 -16.41 1.06
N ALA A 40 13.38 -15.11 1.35
CA ALA A 40 14.64 -14.35 1.33
C ALA A 40 15.64 -14.84 2.39
N ARG A 41 15.18 -15.37 3.53
CA ARG A 41 16.04 -16.01 4.55
C ARG A 41 16.71 -17.31 4.08
N GLN A 42 16.18 -17.94 3.04
CA GLN A 42 16.76 -19.17 2.46
C GLN A 42 17.79 -18.87 1.38
N LEU A 43 17.91 -17.62 0.96
CA LEU A 43 18.91 -17.18 -0.01
C LEU A 43 20.20 -16.81 0.72
N GLU A 44 21.32 -16.89 0.02
CA GLU A 44 22.57 -16.36 0.55
C GLU A 44 22.40 -14.86 0.87
N PRO A 45 22.81 -14.41 2.06
CA PRO A 45 22.76 -13.00 2.41
C PRO A 45 23.53 -12.20 1.37
N VAL A 46 22.87 -11.22 0.75
CA VAL A 46 23.57 -10.33 -0.16
C VAL A 46 24.18 -9.24 0.69
N THR A 47 25.50 -9.04 0.60
CA THR A 47 26.15 -7.78 0.98
C THR A 47 25.79 -6.69 -0.04
N ALA A 48 24.50 -6.55 -0.35
CA ALA A 48 24.02 -5.63 -1.35
C ALA A 48 24.24 -4.22 -0.78
N ALA A 49 25.16 -3.47 -1.39
CA ALA A 49 25.34 -2.07 -1.03
C ALA A 49 24.04 -1.26 -1.25
N ARG A 50 23.13 -1.71 -2.14
CA ARG A 50 21.83 -1.08 -2.45
C ARG A 50 20.81 -2.06 -3.05
N TYR A 51 19.57 -2.01 -2.57
CA TYR A 51 18.41 -2.70 -3.17
C TYR A 51 17.95 -2.08 -4.49
N ARG A 52 17.38 -2.89 -5.39
CA ARG A 52 16.85 -2.43 -6.69
C ARG A 52 15.38 -2.80 -6.90
N ARG A 53 14.61 -1.83 -7.43
CA ARG A 53 13.27 -2.08 -7.96
C ARG A 53 13.38 -2.77 -9.32
N ASP A 54 12.56 -3.79 -9.56
CA ASP A 54 12.35 -4.33 -10.90
C ASP A 54 11.58 -3.32 -11.79
N PRO A 55 11.61 -3.46 -13.13
CA PRO A 55 10.95 -2.51 -14.03
C PRO A 55 9.44 -2.34 -13.79
N ALA A 56 8.72 -3.44 -13.51
CA ALA A 56 7.29 -3.38 -13.24
C ALA A 56 7.03 -2.66 -11.92
N GLY A 57 7.81 -2.98 -10.89
CA GLY A 57 7.75 -2.31 -9.59
C GLY A 57 8.10 -0.83 -9.63
N TRP A 58 9.09 -0.44 -10.44
CA TRP A 58 9.41 0.96 -10.70
C TRP A 58 8.24 1.68 -11.33
N PHE A 59 7.68 1.14 -12.41
CA PHE A 59 6.53 1.74 -13.11
C PHE A 59 5.32 1.90 -12.19
N LEU A 60 4.97 0.85 -11.44
CA LEU A 60 3.87 0.87 -10.47
C LEU A 60 4.11 1.89 -9.36
N SER A 61 5.33 2.01 -8.85
CA SER A 61 5.64 3.00 -7.81
C SER A 61 5.38 4.42 -8.30
N VAL A 62 5.72 4.74 -9.55
CA VAL A 62 5.43 6.05 -10.15
C VAL A 62 3.92 6.28 -10.30
N MET A 63 3.18 5.29 -10.80
CA MET A 63 1.75 5.41 -11.11
C MET A 63 0.82 5.41 -9.89
N ILE A 64 1.19 4.72 -8.81
CA ILE A 64 0.33 4.52 -7.64
C ILE A 64 0.51 5.64 -6.60
N GLY A 65 1.65 6.32 -6.59
CA GLY A 65 1.91 7.44 -5.68
C GLY A 65 1.09 8.70 -5.96
N PRO A 66 1.28 9.76 -5.15
CA PRO A 66 0.75 11.08 -5.45
C PRO A 66 1.36 11.56 -6.78
N LEU A 67 0.59 11.45 -7.86
CA LEU A 67 0.98 11.99 -9.16
C LEU A 67 0.91 13.51 -9.10
N PRO A 68 1.94 14.25 -9.54
CA PRO A 68 1.82 15.68 -9.70
C PRO A 68 0.64 15.97 -10.63
N SER A 69 -0.29 16.80 -10.16
CA SER A 69 -1.38 17.31 -10.99
C SER A 69 -0.78 18.18 -12.09
N ILE A 70 -0.69 17.66 -13.31
CA ILE A 70 -0.38 18.46 -14.48
C ILE A 70 -1.66 19.23 -14.84
N GLY A 71 -1.80 20.44 -14.31
CA GLY A 71 -2.99 21.27 -14.47
C GLY A 71 -4.22 20.70 -13.71
N LYS A 72 -5.39 20.70 -14.36
CA LYS A 72 -6.66 20.16 -13.80
C LYS A 72 -6.82 18.65 -13.97
N MET A 73 -5.88 17.98 -14.66
CA MET A 73 -6.01 16.58 -15.03
C MET A 73 -5.36 15.69 -13.98
N ARG A 74 -6.18 15.01 -13.16
CA ARG A 74 -5.74 13.88 -12.32
C ARG A 74 -5.53 12.67 -13.23
N ILE A 75 -4.28 12.45 -13.64
CA ILE A 75 -3.89 11.22 -14.33
C ILE A 75 -4.01 10.05 -13.33
N GLY A 76 -4.53 8.91 -13.76
CA GLY A 76 -4.52 7.69 -12.94
C GLY A 76 -5.71 7.52 -11.98
N ARG A 77 -6.94 7.80 -12.43
CA ARG A 77 -8.15 7.27 -11.77
C ARG A 77 -8.19 5.76 -11.97
N VAL A 78 -7.50 5.04 -11.09
CA VAL A 78 -7.51 3.57 -11.07
C VAL A 78 -8.75 3.15 -10.29
N ASN A 79 -9.64 2.38 -10.94
CA ASN A 79 -10.79 1.81 -10.25
C ASN A 79 -10.27 0.82 -9.19
N THR A 80 -10.71 1.01 -7.95
CA THR A 80 -10.39 0.09 -6.87
C THR A 80 -11.17 -1.20 -7.10
N PRO A 81 -10.51 -2.39 -7.15
CA PRO A 81 -11.22 -3.64 -7.28
C PRO A 81 -12.19 -3.84 -6.11
N ALA A 82 -13.34 -4.47 -6.37
CA ALA A 82 -14.43 -4.62 -5.38
C ALA A 82 -13.98 -5.09 -3.98
N PRO A 83 -13.04 -6.05 -3.82
CA PRO A 83 -12.58 -6.48 -2.49
C PRO A 83 -11.86 -5.41 -1.67
N PHE A 84 -11.39 -4.34 -2.30
CA PHE A 84 -10.68 -3.24 -1.66
C PHE A 84 -11.54 -1.98 -1.53
N VAL A 85 -12.81 -2.04 -1.91
CA VAL A 85 -13.74 -0.94 -1.66
C VAL A 85 -14.19 -1.03 -0.20
N PRO A 86 -13.96 0.02 0.63
CA PRO A 86 -14.34 -0.01 2.03
C PRO A 86 -15.86 -0.12 2.17
N SER A 87 -16.31 -1.07 2.99
CA SER A 87 -17.72 -1.27 3.29
C SER A 87 -18.07 -0.64 4.64
N GLY A 88 -19.02 0.30 4.62
CA GLY A 88 -19.78 0.72 5.80
C GLY A 88 -19.10 1.71 6.77
N ASN A 89 -19.94 2.22 7.68
CA ASN A 89 -19.59 3.14 8.76
C ASN A 89 -18.98 2.38 9.95
N LEU A 90 -17.78 1.80 9.79
CA LEU A 90 -17.06 1.28 10.95
C LEU A 90 -16.73 2.43 11.93
N PRO A 91 -16.81 2.18 13.25
CA PRO A 91 -16.41 3.17 14.26
C PRO A 91 -14.99 3.67 14.02
N LYS A 92 -14.81 5.01 14.02
CA LYS A 92 -13.51 5.67 13.80
C LYS A 92 -12.39 5.04 14.61
N GLN A 93 -12.64 4.77 15.90
CA GLN A 93 -11.65 4.17 16.79
C GLN A 93 -11.17 2.81 16.29
N LEU A 94 -12.08 1.94 15.84
CA LEU A 94 -11.74 0.61 15.31
C LEU A 94 -10.94 0.70 14.01
N VAL A 95 -11.34 1.59 13.10
CA VAL A 95 -10.63 1.77 11.82
C VAL A 95 -9.21 2.28 12.05
N VAL A 96 -9.05 3.26 12.94
CA VAL A 96 -7.74 3.86 13.26
C VAL A 96 -6.87 2.91 14.07
N SER A 97 -7.42 2.16 15.02
CA SER A 97 -6.64 1.17 15.79
C SER A 97 -6.13 0.05 14.89
N GLU A 98 -6.97 -0.41 13.96
CA GLU A 98 -6.57 -1.43 12.99
C GLU A 98 -5.52 -0.89 12.02
N PHE A 99 -5.67 0.36 11.56
CA PHE A 99 -4.66 1.02 10.74
C PHE A 99 -3.31 1.05 11.46
N LYS A 100 -3.28 1.49 12.72
CA LYS A 100 -2.04 1.53 13.51
C LYS A 100 -1.44 0.13 13.65
N ARG A 101 -2.24 -0.88 14.00
CA ARG A 101 -1.78 -2.27 14.15
C ARG A 101 -1.14 -2.79 12.87
N LEU A 102 -1.77 -2.53 11.72
CA LEU A 102 -1.25 -2.93 10.40
C LEU A 102 0.02 -2.17 10.02
N GLN A 103 0.15 -0.88 10.37
CA GLN A 103 1.39 -0.13 10.17
C GLN A 103 2.53 -0.71 11.01
N ASP A 104 2.28 -1.00 12.30
CA ASP A 104 3.29 -1.61 13.18
C ASP A 104 3.77 -2.97 12.61
N GLU A 105 2.84 -3.77 12.08
CA GLU A 105 3.15 -5.06 11.44
C GLU A 105 3.98 -4.89 10.15
N LEU A 106 3.59 -3.96 9.26
CA LEU A 106 4.34 -3.68 8.03
C LEU A 106 5.76 -3.16 8.32
N VAL A 107 5.91 -2.26 9.29
CA VAL A 107 7.22 -1.77 9.75
C VAL A 107 8.07 -2.91 10.31
N GLY A 108 7.46 -3.83 11.06
CA GLY A 108 8.12 -5.05 11.52
C GLY A 108 8.66 -5.88 10.36
N ILE A 109 7.84 -6.13 9.33
CA ILE A 109 8.23 -6.90 8.15
C ILE A 109 9.37 -6.23 7.37
N VAL A 110 9.35 -4.90 7.25
CA VAL A 110 10.45 -4.15 6.61
C VAL A 110 11.76 -4.35 7.39
N ARG A 111 11.71 -4.25 8.72
CA ARG A 111 12.89 -4.48 9.59
C ARG A 111 13.40 -5.92 9.50
N GLU A 112 12.50 -6.89 9.44
CA GLU A 112 12.85 -8.31 9.27
C GLU A 112 13.52 -8.61 7.91
N GLY A 113 13.28 -7.76 6.91
CA GLY A 113 13.88 -7.86 5.58
C GLY A 113 15.25 -7.21 5.44
N ASP A 114 15.69 -6.46 6.44
CA ASP A 114 16.97 -5.76 6.40
C ASP A 114 18.14 -6.75 6.28
N GLY A 115 19.07 -6.48 5.37
CA GLY A 115 20.19 -7.36 5.04
C GLY A 115 19.82 -8.64 4.25
N LEU A 116 18.54 -8.91 3.98
CA LEU A 116 18.13 -10.04 3.15
C LEU A 116 18.08 -9.68 1.66
N ALA A 117 18.16 -10.69 0.78
CA ALA A 117 18.09 -10.59 -0.68
C ALA A 117 16.69 -10.24 -1.22
N ILE A 118 15.99 -9.27 -0.63
CA ILE A 118 14.56 -9.00 -0.89
C ILE A 118 14.26 -8.50 -2.31
N ASP A 119 15.24 -7.95 -3.03
CA ASP A 119 15.11 -7.58 -4.44
C ASP A 119 15.27 -8.78 -5.40
N GLY A 120 15.73 -9.93 -4.90
CA GLY A 120 15.74 -11.22 -5.60
C GLY A 120 14.47 -12.06 -5.43
N VAL A 121 13.56 -11.68 -4.52
CA VAL A 121 12.33 -12.43 -4.22
C VAL A 121 11.10 -11.73 -4.78
N PHE A 122 10.34 -12.42 -5.63
CA PHE A 122 9.13 -11.89 -6.24
C PHE A 122 7.86 -12.22 -5.47
N ILE A 123 6.93 -11.26 -5.42
CA ILE A 123 5.57 -11.44 -4.89
C ILE A 123 4.55 -11.24 -5.99
N LYS A 124 3.37 -11.87 -5.85
CA LYS A 124 2.19 -11.57 -6.67
C LYS A 124 1.40 -10.43 -6.04
N SER A 125 0.98 -9.48 -6.86
CA SER A 125 0.19 -8.33 -6.41
C SER A 125 -1.14 -8.78 -5.80
N PRO A 126 -1.58 -8.20 -4.67
CA PRO A 126 -2.93 -8.45 -4.14
C PRO A 126 -4.03 -7.90 -5.06
N PHE A 127 -3.70 -7.01 -6.01
CA PHE A 127 -4.64 -6.40 -6.95
C PHE A 127 -4.78 -7.17 -8.28
N GLY A 128 -4.01 -8.25 -8.47
CA GLY A 128 -4.10 -9.08 -9.66
C GLY A 128 -2.98 -10.10 -9.74
N GLU A 129 -3.33 -11.37 -9.91
CA GLU A 129 -2.38 -12.48 -9.90
C GLU A 129 -1.39 -12.48 -11.07
N LYS A 130 -1.73 -11.76 -12.15
CA LYS A 130 -0.87 -11.58 -13.33
C LYS A 130 0.22 -10.51 -13.15
N ILE A 131 0.17 -9.76 -12.06
CA ILE A 131 1.13 -8.70 -11.76
C ILE A 131 2.07 -9.22 -10.69
N SER A 132 3.37 -9.22 -10.98
CA SER A 132 4.42 -9.54 -10.02
C SER A 132 5.51 -8.48 -10.05
N TYR A 133 6.17 -8.32 -8.91
CA TYR A 133 7.31 -7.42 -8.71
C TYR A 133 8.09 -7.94 -7.50
N ASN A 134 9.34 -7.50 -7.36
CA ASN A 134 10.17 -7.95 -6.24
C ASN A 134 9.69 -7.36 -4.89
N CYS A 135 10.10 -7.99 -3.78
CA CYS A 135 9.65 -7.60 -2.44
C CYS A 135 10.09 -6.16 -2.12
N TYR A 136 11.29 -5.76 -2.56
CA TYR A 136 11.73 -4.37 -2.42
C TYR A 136 10.83 -3.37 -3.15
N SER A 137 10.38 -3.69 -4.37
CA SER A 137 9.38 -2.89 -5.10
C SER A 137 8.08 -2.78 -4.33
N ALA A 138 7.63 -3.86 -3.67
CA ALA A 138 6.44 -3.82 -2.81
C ALA A 138 6.61 -2.84 -1.64
N PHE A 139 7.79 -2.83 -1.01
CA PHE A 139 8.14 -1.88 0.06
C PHE A 139 8.21 -0.42 -0.40
N VAL A 140 8.32 -0.16 -1.71
CA VAL A 140 8.23 1.21 -2.27
C VAL A 140 6.82 1.55 -2.73
N ILE A 141 6.11 0.59 -3.34
CA ILE A 141 4.75 0.79 -3.85
C ILE A 141 3.77 1.06 -2.70
N LEU A 142 3.85 0.27 -1.63
CA LEU A 142 2.88 0.32 -0.54
C LEU A 142 2.88 1.67 0.20
N PRO A 143 4.03 2.24 0.62
CA PRO A 143 4.03 3.58 1.23
C PRO A 143 3.50 4.66 0.28
N ARG A 144 3.85 4.61 -1.01
CA ARG A 144 3.35 5.58 -2.00
C ARG A 144 1.83 5.50 -2.19
N HIS A 145 1.27 4.28 -2.15
CA HIS A 145 -0.17 4.06 -2.13
C HIS A 145 -0.81 4.66 -0.87
N GLN A 146 -0.19 4.44 0.30
CA GLN A 146 -0.66 4.99 1.56
C GLN A 146 -0.66 6.53 1.56
N GLU A 147 0.45 7.16 1.14
CA GLU A 147 0.57 8.62 1.01
C GLU A 147 -0.58 9.20 0.17
N ARG A 148 -0.85 8.61 -1.00
CA ARG A 148 -1.94 9.06 -1.89
C ARG A 148 -3.32 9.05 -1.20
N HIS A 149 -3.62 8.07 -0.36
CA HIS A 149 -4.90 7.99 0.34
C HIS A 149 -4.94 8.81 1.63
N LEU A 150 -3.79 9.02 2.29
CA LEU A 150 -3.69 9.97 3.38
C LEU A 150 -3.92 11.41 2.88
N ASP A 151 -3.39 11.77 1.72
CA ASP A 151 -3.66 13.06 1.07
C ASP A 151 -5.16 13.22 0.74
N GLN A 152 -5.81 12.16 0.25
CA GLN A 152 -7.26 12.17 0.04
C GLN A 152 -8.04 12.34 1.34
N ALA A 153 -7.64 11.67 2.42
CA ALA A 153 -8.27 11.79 3.73
C ALA A 153 -8.11 13.21 4.32
N VAL A 154 -6.96 13.85 4.13
CA VAL A 154 -6.73 15.26 4.54
C VAL A 154 -7.58 16.21 3.70
N ALA A 155 -7.68 15.99 2.39
CA ALA A 155 -8.45 16.83 1.47
C ALA A 155 -9.98 16.66 1.59
N ALA A 156 -10.46 15.62 2.27
CA ALA A 156 -11.88 15.39 2.56
C ALA A 156 -12.40 16.13 3.81
N LYS A 157 -11.53 16.93 4.47
CA LYS A 157 -11.84 17.70 5.70
C LYS A 157 -12.67 18.96 5.46
#